data_AF-A0A2M7AF21-F1
#
_entry.id   AF-A0A2M7AF21-F1
#
_cell.length_a   1.000
_cell.length_b   1.000
_cell.length_c   1.000
_cell.angle_alpha   90.00
_cell.angle_beta   90.00
_cell.angle_gamma   90.00
#
_symmetry.space_group_name_H-M   'P 1'
#
loop_
_entity.id
_entity.type
_entity.pdbx_description
1 polymer ?
#
loop_
_entity_poly.entity_id
_entity_poly.type
_entity_poly.pdbx_seq_one_letter_code
_entity_poly.pdbx_strand_id
1 'polypeptide(L)'
;MQSGTMERVFIMTLLGIAQIGCVAAPVVYWHSDPVMPGETVMLTGAGLAESTLEVLRVDDEATQMPRSVSFSWPAGVRGEKVLQPNDLSLKFALPAKHQPGLFRYRVTSGTGAAIGLLNRPQVWWMQGDLGTTCSPGGWVRIFGKCLNLT
;
A
#
# COMPACT_ATOMS: atom_id res chain seq x y z
N MET A 1 13.82 30.07 62.07
CA MET A 1 14.32 30.25 60.69
C MET A 1 14.66 28.86 60.15
N GLN A 2 13.73 27.93 59.93
CA GLN A 2 12.61 27.91 58.96
C GLN A 2 12.94 28.43 57.57
N SER A 3 12.90 27.47 56.64
CA SER A 3 12.22 27.54 55.35
C SER A 3 12.93 28.36 54.26
N GLY A 4 13.25 27.71 53.14
CA GLY A 4 13.45 28.48 51.92
C GLY A 4 14.03 27.76 50.71
N THR A 5 15.03 26.89 50.88
CA THR A 5 15.95 26.68 49.74
C THR A 5 16.00 25.26 49.18
N MET A 6 15.68 24.21 49.94
CA MET A 6 15.76 22.83 49.42
C MET A 6 14.46 22.30 48.81
N GLU A 7 13.33 22.98 49.00
CA GLU A 7 12.02 22.50 48.53
C GLU A 7 11.72 22.93 47.07
N ARG A 8 12.48 23.89 46.53
CA ARG A 8 12.21 24.46 45.20
C ARG A 8 12.95 23.78 44.05
N VAL A 9 13.88 22.88 44.32
CA VAL A 9 14.64 22.16 43.26
C VAL A 9 13.97 20.83 42.89
N PHE A 10 13.06 20.31 43.73
CA PHE A 10 12.46 18.99 43.53
C PHE A 10 11.18 18.96 42.67
N ILE A 11 10.72 20.11 42.15
CA ILE A 11 9.50 20.22 41.33
C ILE A 11 9.83 20.37 39.83
N MET A 12 11.10 20.24 39.43
CA MET A 12 11.53 20.49 38.05
C MET A 12 11.87 19.22 37.24
N THR A 13 11.43 18.04 37.69
CA THR A 13 11.78 16.76 37.07
C THR A 13 10.61 15.79 37.11
N LEU A 14 9.49 16.11 36.45
CA LEU A 14 8.43 15.12 36.12
C LEU A 14 7.42 15.66 35.09
N LEU A 15 7.87 16.51 34.15
CA LEU A 15 7.22 16.61 32.83
C LEU A 15 8.05 15.83 31.82
N GLY A 16 8.23 14.54 32.09
CA GLY A 16 8.49 13.58 31.04
C GLY A 16 7.23 13.53 30.20
N ILE A 17 7.19 14.31 29.11
CA ILE A 17 6.19 14.16 28.07
C ILE A 17 6.29 12.70 27.64
N ALA A 18 5.36 11.88 28.12
CA ALA A 18 5.09 10.61 27.49
C ALA A 18 4.65 11.00 26.08
N GLN A 19 5.59 10.94 25.13
CA GLN A 19 5.24 10.89 23.72
C GLN A 19 4.52 9.55 23.56
N ILE A 20 3.23 9.56 23.88
CA ILE A 20 2.29 8.60 23.34
C ILE A 20 2.27 8.97 21.86
N GLY A 21 3.22 8.40 21.12
CA GLY A 21 3.16 8.42 19.67
C GLY A 21 1.78 7.89 19.32
N CYS A 22 0.97 8.73 18.68
CA CYS A 22 -0.24 8.25 18.04
C CYS A 22 0.24 7.29 16.96
N VAL A 23 0.29 5.99 17.27
CA VAL A 23 0.61 4.96 16.28
C VAL A 23 -0.64 4.81 15.44
N ALA A 24 -0.77 5.66 14.43
CA ALA A 24 -1.85 5.56 13.46
C ALA A 24 -1.75 4.21 12.73
N ALA A 25 -2.90 3.65 12.32
CA ALA A 25 -2.93 2.50 11.42
C ALA A 25 -2.07 2.80 10.17
N PRO A 26 -1.42 1.80 9.57
CA PRO A 26 -0.56 2.04 8.43
C PRO A 26 -1.40 2.61 7.30
N VAL A 27 -0.84 3.57 6.56
CA VAL A 27 -1.45 4.16 5.37
C VAL A 27 -0.47 4.01 4.23
N VAL A 28 -0.94 3.56 3.07
CA VAL A 28 -0.14 3.53 1.84
C VAL A 28 -0.84 4.42 0.82
N TYR A 29 -0.17 5.48 0.37
CA TYR A 29 -0.72 6.42 -0.63
C TYR A 29 -0.03 6.32 -1.99
N TRP A 30 1.11 5.62 -2.06
CA TRP A 30 1.79 5.36 -3.32
C TRP A 30 2.48 4.00 -3.29
N HIS A 31 2.59 3.35 -4.45
CA HIS A 31 3.34 2.11 -4.64
C HIS A 31 3.93 2.04 -6.05
N SER A 32 5.03 1.29 -6.18
CA SER A 32 5.62 0.95 -7.48
C SER A 32 4.59 0.21 -8.34
N ASP A 33 4.46 0.60 -9.61
CA ASP A 33 3.65 -0.07 -10.64
C ASP A 33 3.98 0.52 -12.03
N PRO A 34 4.05 -0.30 -13.10
CA PRO A 34 3.93 -1.75 -13.07
C PRO A 34 5.16 -2.43 -12.45
N VAL A 35 5.00 -3.65 -11.95
CA VAL A 35 6.06 -4.49 -11.38
C VAL A 35 5.88 -5.96 -11.79
N MET A 36 6.96 -6.62 -12.19
CA MET A 36 6.98 -8.04 -12.57
C MET A 36 7.34 -8.94 -11.37
N PRO A 37 6.92 -10.23 -11.38
CA PRO A 37 7.39 -11.19 -10.40
C PRO A 37 8.92 -11.22 -10.32
N GLY A 38 9.47 -11.17 -9.10
CA GLY A 38 10.90 -11.07 -8.84
C GLY A 38 11.45 -9.64 -8.72
N GLU A 39 10.70 -8.63 -9.15
CA GLU A 39 11.12 -7.23 -9.01
C GLU A 39 10.86 -6.68 -7.60
N THR A 40 11.55 -5.60 -7.27
CA THR A 40 11.37 -4.91 -5.98
C THR A 40 10.23 -3.91 -6.07
N VAL A 41 9.27 -4.07 -5.16
CA VAL A 41 8.17 -3.14 -4.94
C VAL A 41 8.54 -2.20 -3.79
N MET A 42 8.25 -0.91 -3.95
CA MET A 42 8.29 0.07 -2.89
C MET A 42 6.85 0.52 -2.59
N LEU A 43 6.47 0.47 -1.31
CA LEU A 43 5.25 1.10 -0.82
C LEU A 43 5.67 2.36 -0.06
N THR A 44 4.96 3.47 -0.29
CA THR A 44 5.19 4.75 0.38
C THR A 44 3.94 5.16 1.14
N GLY A 45 4.13 5.62 2.37
CA GLY A 45 3.06 5.70 3.35
C GLY A 45 3.45 6.41 4.64
N ALA A 46 2.76 6.05 5.71
CA ALA A 46 3.05 6.41 7.10
C ALA A 46 2.71 5.22 8.02
N GLY A 47 3.39 5.11 9.16
CA GLY A 47 3.17 4.01 10.11
C GLY A 47 3.69 2.65 9.62
N LEU A 48 4.70 2.64 8.73
CA LEU A 48 5.14 1.41 8.04
C LEU A 48 6.32 0.68 8.71
N ALA A 49 7.01 1.29 9.68
CA ALA A 49 8.30 0.81 10.20
C ALA A 49 8.26 -0.63 10.76
N GLU A 50 7.23 -0.94 11.55
CA GLU A 50 7.10 -2.24 12.22
C GLU A 50 6.00 -3.10 11.60
N SER A 51 5.73 -2.89 10.30
CA SER A 51 4.65 -3.58 9.61
C SER A 51 5.08 -4.94 9.05
N THR A 52 4.17 -5.90 9.11
CA THR A 52 4.24 -7.14 8.35
C THR A 52 3.58 -6.96 6.99
N LEU A 53 4.02 -7.74 6.01
CA LEU A 53 3.54 -7.67 4.65
C LEU A 53 3.05 -9.05 4.19
N GLU A 54 1.91 -9.10 3.54
CA GLU A 54 1.45 -10.26 2.78
C GLU A 54 1.07 -9.85 1.37
N VAL A 55 1.25 -10.75 0.41
CA VAL A 55 0.93 -10.52 -1.00
C VAL A 55 0.19 -11.71 -1.58
N LEU A 56 -0.83 -11.42 -2.38
CA LEU A 56 -1.65 -12.39 -3.11
C LEU A 56 -1.69 -12.02 -4.58
N ARG A 57 -1.50 -13.01 -5.47
CA ARG A 57 -1.92 -12.84 -6.86
C ARG A 57 -3.44 -12.94 -6.92
N VAL A 58 -4.08 -12.01 -7.63
CA VAL A 58 -5.53 -12.07 -7.90
C VAL A 58 -5.75 -12.94 -9.13
N ASP A 59 -6.63 -13.93 -9.08
CA ASP A 59 -6.85 -14.80 -10.24
C ASP A 59 -7.42 -14.02 -11.44
N ASP A 60 -6.96 -14.38 -12.65
CA ASP A 60 -7.38 -13.76 -13.91
C ASP A 60 -8.72 -14.32 -14.41
N GLU A 61 -9.67 -14.62 -13.50
CA GLU A 61 -10.92 -15.31 -13.82
C GLU A 61 -11.50 -14.93 -15.18
N ALA A 62 -11.99 -15.91 -15.93
CA ALA A 62 -12.55 -15.74 -17.27
C ALA A 62 -13.64 -14.65 -17.29
N THR A 63 -13.23 -13.45 -17.74
CA THR A 63 -14.04 -12.29 -18.16
C THR A 63 -15.49 -12.32 -17.71
N GLN A 64 -15.71 -12.12 -16.40
CA GLN A 64 -17.03 -11.78 -15.89
C GLN A 64 -17.24 -10.27 -15.97
N MET A 65 -18.52 -9.85 -16.00
CA MET A 65 -18.87 -8.44 -15.78
C MET A 65 -18.25 -7.97 -14.45
N PRO A 66 -17.76 -6.72 -14.36
CA PRO A 66 -17.33 -6.16 -13.09
C PRO A 66 -18.45 -6.31 -12.05
N ARG A 67 -18.20 -7.09 -11.01
CA ARG A 67 -19.13 -7.27 -9.90
C ARG A 67 -18.47 -6.74 -8.63
N SER A 68 -19.26 -6.11 -7.77
CA SER A 68 -18.84 -5.81 -6.40
C SER A 68 -18.82 -7.13 -5.63
N VAL A 69 -17.64 -7.75 -5.55
CA VAL A 69 -17.43 -8.96 -4.75
C VAL A 69 -16.80 -8.55 -3.42
N SER A 70 -17.44 -8.93 -2.30
CA SER A 70 -16.83 -8.78 -0.98
C SER A 70 -15.59 -9.66 -0.91
N PHE A 71 -14.42 -9.06 -0.69
CA PHE A 71 -13.18 -9.80 -0.53
C PHE A 71 -12.84 -9.97 0.95
N SER A 72 -12.63 -11.22 1.37
CA SER A 72 -12.03 -11.56 2.66
C SER A 72 -10.59 -11.99 2.45
N TRP A 73 -9.67 -11.54 3.32
CA TRP A 73 -8.30 -12.02 3.28
C TRP A 73 -8.25 -13.51 3.67
N PRO A 74 -7.66 -14.39 2.84
CA PRO A 74 -7.55 -15.82 3.16
C PRO A 74 -6.76 -16.06 4.46
N ALA A 75 -7.14 -17.08 5.22
CA ALA A 75 -6.36 -17.52 6.38
C ALA A 75 -5.06 -18.22 5.93
N GLY A 76 -4.00 -18.09 6.72
CA GLY A 76 -2.73 -18.81 6.49
C GLY A 76 -1.87 -18.29 5.34
N VAL A 77 -2.15 -17.08 4.82
CA VAL A 77 -1.27 -16.43 3.85
C VAL A 77 0.10 -16.19 4.50
N ARG A 78 1.16 -16.58 3.79
CA ARG A 78 2.53 -16.40 4.29
C ARG A 78 2.94 -14.94 4.14
N GLY A 79 3.53 -14.39 5.21
CA GLY A 79 4.14 -13.06 5.15
C GLY A 79 5.39 -13.03 4.27
N GLU A 80 5.56 -11.94 3.53
CA GLU A 80 6.71 -11.64 2.69
C GLU A 80 7.81 -10.92 3.47
N LYS A 81 9.06 -11.13 3.04
CA LYS A 81 10.22 -10.48 3.67
C LYS A 81 10.26 -8.99 3.30
N VAL A 82 10.18 -8.13 4.31
CA VAL A 82 10.47 -6.71 4.16
C VAL A 82 11.99 -6.50 4.14
N LEU A 83 12.49 -5.81 3.12
CA LEU A 83 13.92 -5.60 2.86
C LEU A 83 14.46 -4.33 3.53
N GLN A 84 13.69 -3.25 3.48
CA GLN A 84 14.07 -1.95 4.04
C GLN A 84 12.82 -1.26 4.61
N PRO A 85 12.45 -1.56 5.86
CA PRO A 85 11.36 -0.87 6.53
C PRO A 85 11.84 0.49 7.08
N ASN A 86 10.98 1.49 6.97
CA ASN A 86 10.99 2.69 7.79
C ASN A 86 9.55 3.21 7.89
N ASP A 87 9.33 4.30 8.62
CA ASP A 87 7.98 4.79 8.87
C ASP A 87 7.25 5.25 7.59
N LEU A 88 8.00 5.76 6.61
CA LEU A 88 7.46 6.37 5.39
C LEU A 88 7.47 5.45 4.17
N SER A 89 8.18 4.32 4.25
CA SER A 89 8.30 3.38 3.14
C SER A 89 8.70 2.00 3.59
N LEU A 90 8.26 0.99 2.85
CA LEU A 90 8.79 -0.35 2.96
C LEU A 90 9.06 -0.91 1.56
N LYS A 91 10.09 -1.74 1.45
CA LYS A 91 10.45 -2.41 0.20
C LYS A 91 10.40 -3.92 0.36
N PHE A 92 9.98 -4.62 -0.67
CA PHE A 92 9.96 -6.08 -0.71
C PHE A 92 10.14 -6.58 -2.14
N ALA A 93 10.55 -7.84 -2.31
CA ALA A 93 10.57 -8.48 -3.61
C ALA A 93 9.22 -9.16 -3.87
N LEU A 94 8.59 -8.88 -5.02
CA LEU A 94 7.40 -9.59 -5.43
C LEU A 94 7.77 -11.06 -5.69
N PRO A 95 7.04 -12.07 -5.15
CA PRO A 95 7.51 -13.44 -5.26
C PRO A 95 7.60 -13.92 -6.72
N ALA A 96 8.79 -14.31 -7.15
CA ALA A 96 9.08 -14.72 -8.53
C ALA A 96 8.32 -15.98 -9.00
N LYS A 97 7.73 -16.75 -8.07
CA LYS A 97 6.90 -17.93 -8.36
C LYS A 97 5.53 -17.58 -8.95
N HIS A 98 5.11 -16.33 -8.85
CA HIS A 98 3.82 -15.88 -9.40
C HIS A 98 3.92 -15.61 -10.89
N GLN A 99 2.78 -15.70 -11.57
CA GLN A 99 2.64 -15.20 -12.92
C GLN A 99 2.44 -13.67 -12.90
N PRO A 100 2.83 -12.94 -13.97
CA PRO A 100 2.53 -11.52 -14.13
C PRO A 100 1.04 -11.21 -13.96
N GLY A 101 0.72 -9.98 -13.55
CA GLY A 101 -0.63 -9.41 -13.52
C GLY A 101 -0.99 -8.69 -12.22
N LEU A 102 -2.25 -8.76 -11.78
CA LEU A 102 -2.78 -8.02 -10.63
C LEU A 102 -2.43 -8.69 -9.28
N PHE A 103 -1.85 -7.91 -8.36
CA PHE A 103 -1.54 -8.39 -7.02
C PHE A 103 -2.25 -7.55 -5.96
N ARG A 104 -2.63 -8.18 -4.85
CA ARG A 104 -3.15 -7.52 -3.67
C ARG A 104 -2.12 -7.63 -2.56
N TYR A 105 -1.86 -6.54 -1.87
CA TYR A 105 -1.00 -6.54 -0.69
C TYR A 105 -1.79 -6.16 0.55
N ARG A 106 -1.32 -6.63 1.71
CA ARG A 106 -1.76 -6.19 3.02
C ARG A 106 -0.54 -5.85 3.87
N VAL A 107 -0.52 -4.62 4.36
CA VAL A 107 0.46 -4.15 5.33
C VAL A 107 -0.23 -4.08 6.67
N THR A 108 0.24 -4.84 7.66
CA THR A 108 -0.38 -4.90 8.99
C THR A 108 0.61 -4.43 10.05
N SER A 109 0.18 -3.48 10.88
CA SER A 109 0.89 -3.05 12.08
C SER A 109 0.08 -3.42 13.34
N GLY A 110 0.62 -3.13 14.53
CA GLY A 110 -0.10 -3.33 15.79
C GLY A 110 -1.39 -2.51 15.92
N THR A 111 -1.63 -1.52 15.05
CA THR A 111 -2.77 -0.59 15.14
C THR A 111 -3.74 -0.68 13.98
N GLY A 112 -3.49 -1.53 12.98
CA GLY A 112 -4.42 -1.77 11.88
C GLY A 112 -3.75 -2.36 10.65
N ALA A 113 -4.45 -2.27 9.52
CA ALA A 113 -3.93 -2.75 8.24
C ALA A 113 -4.31 -1.83 7.08
N ALA A 114 -3.40 -1.70 6.11
CA ALA A 114 -3.64 -1.10 4.80
C ALA A 114 -3.69 -2.20 3.75
N ILE A 115 -4.68 -2.14 2.85
CA ILE A 115 -4.82 -3.06 1.72
C ILE A 115 -4.76 -2.25 0.44
N GLY A 116 -4.01 -2.73 -0.55
CA GLY A 116 -3.95 -2.11 -1.87
C GLY A 116 -3.74 -3.12 -2.99
N LEU A 117 -3.73 -2.61 -4.22
CA LEU A 117 -3.57 -3.39 -5.44
C LEU A 117 -2.36 -2.87 -6.22
N LEU A 118 -1.40 -3.75 -6.47
CA LEU A 118 -0.35 -3.52 -7.46
C LEU A 118 -0.88 -3.91 -8.83
N ASN A 119 -0.32 -3.27 -9.85
CA ASN A 119 -0.56 -3.52 -11.26
C ASN A 119 -2.00 -3.29 -11.68
N ARG A 120 -2.79 -2.54 -10.89
CA ARG A 120 -4.17 -2.21 -11.26
C ARG A 120 -4.16 -1.32 -12.51
N PRO A 121 -4.88 -1.69 -13.59
CA PRO A 121 -5.03 -0.83 -14.76
C PRO A 121 -5.57 0.54 -14.35
N GLN A 122 -4.91 1.60 -14.83
CA GLN A 122 -5.35 2.97 -14.63
C GLN A 122 -5.47 3.64 -15.99
N VAL A 123 -6.70 4.00 -16.37
CA VAL A 123 -6.95 4.81 -17.55
C VAL A 123 -6.81 6.28 -17.17
N TRP A 124 -6.00 7.00 -17.93
CA TRP A 124 -5.79 8.44 -17.72
C TRP A 124 -6.58 9.26 -18.73
N TRP A 125 -6.62 8.81 -19.97
CA TRP A 125 -7.38 9.45 -21.03
C TRP A 125 -7.66 8.47 -22.16
N MET A 126 -8.60 8.86 -23.02
CA MET A 126 -9.00 8.11 -24.20
C MET A 126 -9.17 9.05 -25.38
N GLN A 127 -8.96 8.53 -26.58
CA GLN A 127 -9.18 9.26 -27.82
C GLN A 127 -9.97 8.38 -28.78
N GLY A 128 -11.05 8.92 -29.33
CA GLY A 128 -11.78 8.29 -30.43
C GLY A 128 -11.40 8.88 -31.79
N ASP A 129 -11.89 8.25 -32.85
CA ASP A 129 -11.70 8.71 -34.23
C ASP A 129 -12.33 10.08 -34.53
N LEU A 130 -13.25 10.55 -33.67
CA LEU A 130 -13.87 11.88 -33.71
C LEU A 130 -13.36 12.79 -32.56
N GLY A 131 -12.13 12.58 -32.09
CA GLY A 131 -11.53 13.36 -31.01
C GLY A 131 -11.89 12.80 -29.63
N THR A 132 -12.78 13.46 -28.89
CA THR A 132 -13.23 13.00 -27.56
C THR A 132 -14.40 12.01 -27.62
N THR A 133 -14.91 11.73 -28.83
CA THR A 133 -15.98 10.76 -29.10
C THR A 133 -15.56 9.81 -30.22
N CYS A 134 -16.34 8.76 -30.48
CA CYS A 134 -16.10 7.83 -31.57
C CYS A 134 -17.35 7.56 -32.41
N SER A 135 -17.15 7.29 -33.70
CA SER A 135 -18.20 6.81 -34.59
C SER A 135 -18.56 5.34 -34.28
N PRO A 136 -19.80 4.87 -34.56
CA PRO A 136 -20.10 3.44 -34.49
C PRO A 136 -19.19 2.64 -35.42
N GLY A 137 -18.46 1.67 -34.87
CA GLY A 137 -17.46 0.90 -35.62
C GLY A 137 -16.11 1.60 -35.81
N GLY A 138 -15.98 2.85 -35.35
CA GLY A 138 -14.71 3.57 -35.29
C GLY A 138 -13.76 3.02 -34.22
N TRP A 139 -12.56 3.61 -34.14
CA TRP A 139 -11.56 3.19 -33.17
C TRP A 139 -11.61 4.05 -31.90
N VAL A 140 -11.19 3.44 -30.80
CA VAL A 140 -10.89 4.11 -29.52
C VAL A 140 -9.50 3.67 -29.07
N ARG A 141 -8.66 4.63 -28.66
CA ARG A 141 -7.37 4.38 -28.03
C ARG A 141 -7.45 4.75 -26.56
N ILE A 142 -6.99 3.85 -25.71
CA ILE A 142 -6.99 3.99 -24.26
C ILE A 142 -5.54 4.15 -23.81
N PHE A 143 -5.26 5.18 -23.02
CA PHE A 143 -3.93 5.50 -22.53
C PHE A 143 -3.92 5.51 -21.01
N GLY A 144 -2.82 5.03 -20.45
CA GLY A 144 -2.76 4.79 -19.03
C GLY A 144 -1.61 3.89 -18.62
N LYS A 145 -1.71 3.35 -17.41
CA LYS A 145 -0.70 2.50 -16.78
C LYS A 145 -1.26 1.11 -16.55
N CYS A 146 -0.39 0.09 -16.63
CA CYS A 146 -0.76 -1.31 -16.41
C CYS A 146 -1.89 -1.79 -17.34
N LEU A 147 -1.98 -1.24 -18.55
CA LEU A 147 -2.99 -1.63 -19.54
C LEU A 147 -2.62 -2.92 -20.29
N ASN A 148 -1.35 -3.31 -20.22
CA ASN A 148 -0.84 -4.58 -20.73
C ASN A 148 0.23 -5.10 -19.77
N LEU A 149 0.00 -6.28 -19.21
CA LEU A 149 0.92 -6.98 -18.32
C LEU A 149 1.07 -8.40 -18.89
N THR A 150 1.95 -8.52 -19.87
CA THR A 150 2.32 -9.79 -20.51
C THR A 150 3.68 -10.23 -20.03
#